data_AF-A0A9P6YIJ0-F1
#
_entry.id   AF-A0A9P6YIJ0-F1
#
_cell.length_a   1.000
_cell.length_b   1.000
_cell.length_c   1.000
_cell.angle_alpha   90.00
_cell.angle_beta   90.00
_cell.angle_gamma   90.00
#
_symmetry.space_group_name_H-M   'P 1'
#
loop_
_entity.id
_entity.type
_entity.pdbx_description
1 polymer ?
#
loop_
_entity_poly.entity_id
_entity_poly.type
_entity_poly.pdbx_seq_one_letter_code
_entity_poly.pdbx_strand_id
1 'polypeptide(L)'
;MLTYPLLIQFSFKYFQDTNHNSGSGLKRGVLIGATVNAIAGGMRWLGAMPSISGFAVLFLGQTMAAVAQVFIFSVPPQLAVAWFPEDEVNIATSIAISANSLGVGVGFALTPLVVKSSTSSIDIPNLLLIQSIICLAALVMIWIAFQKRPSYEKHTPSGMDTAEQSAKLLKQKDFIYILAAFGIVMGGQCAIATLLAQIIIPPLHVDETFIGLLGSAMLFAGSFASVLAGYYLDKTLKYRELSRSLSLIIALTLVGLLTSIEIGSLAGVVIACMGFDLASYAFFPAIIQFTGELFYPINKIIPTGYLISAGNISGVLLVALMSWGENTNNMFSMRLPLACLTIAMLASTFMMYQVKGALHRTAQKQSVIQCTTALS
;
A
#
# COMPACT_ATOMS: atom_id res chain seq x y z
N MET A 1 2.48 9.93 5.61
CA MET A 1 3.14 8.70 6.10
C MET A 1 3.17 8.63 7.63
N LEU A 2 3.86 9.52 8.37
CA LEU A 2 3.91 9.49 9.84
C LEU A 2 2.57 9.77 10.55
N THR A 3 1.66 10.50 9.89
CA THR A 3 0.33 10.81 10.40
C THR A 3 -0.53 9.56 10.61
N TYR A 4 -0.31 8.52 9.81
CA TYR A 4 -1.14 7.32 9.79
C TYR A 4 -1.02 6.49 11.08
N PRO A 5 0.18 6.08 11.54
CA PRO A 5 0.35 5.39 12.83
C PRO A 5 -0.21 6.15 14.04
N LEU A 6 -0.15 7.48 14.03
CA LEU A 6 -0.59 8.32 15.14
C LEU A 6 -2.11 8.45 15.21
N LEU A 7 -2.77 8.54 14.05
CA LEU A 7 -4.21 8.82 13.98
C LEU A 7 -5.08 7.57 13.77
N ILE A 8 -4.51 6.42 13.41
CA ILE A 8 -5.30 5.23 13.11
C ILE A 8 -6.14 4.74 14.30
N GLN A 9 -5.61 4.82 15.53
CA GLN A 9 -6.37 4.43 16.71
C GLN A 9 -7.61 5.29 16.93
N PHE A 10 -7.55 6.57 16.53
CA PHE A 10 -8.70 7.47 16.57
C PHE A 10 -9.68 7.19 15.42
N SER A 11 -9.18 6.81 14.24
CA SER A 11 -10.04 6.54 13.08
C SER A 11 -10.95 5.33 13.31
N PHE A 12 -10.50 4.31 14.05
CA PHE A 12 -11.31 3.12 14.33
C PHE A 12 -12.65 3.43 14.99
N LYS A 13 -12.75 4.47 15.83
CA LYS A 13 -14.02 4.90 16.45
C LYS A 13 -15.05 5.36 15.43
N TYR A 14 -14.61 5.93 14.31
CA TYR A 14 -15.50 6.42 13.26
C TYR A 14 -16.01 5.31 12.34
N PHE A 15 -15.32 4.18 12.29
CA PHE A 15 -15.73 2.99 11.53
C PHE A 15 -16.66 2.06 12.32
N GLN A 16 -16.80 2.26 13.64
CA GLN A 16 -17.71 1.47 14.47
C GLN A 16 -19.17 1.86 14.25
N ASP A 17 -20.03 0.86 14.04
CA ASP A 17 -21.47 1.07 14.02
C ASP A 17 -21.98 1.37 15.43
N THR A 18 -22.76 2.44 15.55
CA THR A 18 -23.53 2.72 16.78
C THR A 18 -24.75 1.80 16.77
N ASN A 19 -25.06 1.14 17.91
CA ASN A 19 -26.03 0.04 18.12
C ASN A 19 -27.43 0.12 17.46
N HIS A 20 -27.78 1.21 16.75
CA HIS A 20 -29.07 1.40 16.08
C HIS A 20 -29.03 1.41 14.54
N ASN A 21 -27.86 1.43 13.88
CA ASN A 21 -27.78 1.47 12.41
C ASN A 21 -26.54 0.71 11.86
N SER A 22 -26.70 -0.59 11.60
CA SER A 22 -25.72 -1.43 10.91
C SER A 22 -25.33 -0.85 9.54
N GLY A 23 -24.03 -0.76 9.26
CA GLY A 23 -23.45 -0.31 7.98
C GLY A 23 -23.22 1.20 7.84
N SER A 24 -23.47 2.00 8.88
CA SER A 24 -23.33 3.47 8.83
C SER A 24 -21.91 3.96 9.15
N GLY A 25 -21.11 3.18 9.90
CA GLY A 25 -19.74 3.51 10.26
C GLY A 25 -18.79 3.58 9.06
N LEU A 26 -18.86 2.59 8.16
CA LEU A 26 -18.04 2.57 6.94
C LEU A 26 -18.33 3.79 6.05
N LYS A 27 -19.61 4.12 5.85
CA LYS A 27 -20.03 5.30 5.09
C LYS A 27 -19.48 6.59 5.71
N ARG A 28 -19.57 6.74 7.03
CA ARG A 28 -19.05 7.92 7.75
C ARG A 28 -17.54 8.06 7.55
N GLY A 29 -16.77 6.99 7.77
CA GLY A 29 -15.33 7.01 7.61
C GLY A 29 -14.88 7.38 6.19
N VAL A 30 -15.49 6.75 5.17
CA VAL A 30 -15.17 7.03 3.76
C VAL A 30 -15.52 8.47 3.37
N LEU A 31 -16.68 8.97 3.80
CA LEU A 31 -17.12 10.33 3.45
C LEU A 31 -16.25 11.39 4.12
N ILE A 32 -15.84 11.18 5.38
CA ILE A 32 -14.88 12.05 6.07
C ILE A 32 -13.55 12.08 5.31
N GLY A 33 -12.99 10.91 4.98
CA GLY A 33 -11.75 10.81 4.20
C GLY A 33 -11.83 11.53 2.86
N ALA A 34 -12.90 11.29 2.09
CA ALA A 34 -13.10 11.93 0.79
C ALA A 34 -13.25 13.45 0.88
N THR A 35 -14.00 13.94 1.89
CA THR A 35 -14.23 15.37 2.08
C THR A 35 -12.93 16.09 2.47
N VAL A 36 -12.18 15.55 3.43
CA VAL A 36 -10.88 16.10 3.83
C VAL A 36 -9.90 16.08 2.65
N ASN A 37 -9.91 15.02 1.82
CA ASN A 37 -9.05 14.93 0.64
C ASN A 37 -9.43 15.94 -0.46
N ALA A 38 -10.72 16.20 -0.67
CA ALA A 38 -11.18 17.22 -1.62
C ALA A 38 -10.77 18.64 -1.17
N ILE A 39 -10.93 18.95 0.12
CA ILE A 39 -10.45 20.22 0.69
C ILE A 39 -8.93 20.34 0.54
N ALA A 40 -8.20 19.28 0.84
CA ALA A 40 -6.75 19.23 0.68
C ALA A 40 -6.30 19.49 -0.78
N GLY A 41 -7.00 18.91 -1.76
CA GLY A 41 -6.76 19.17 -3.18
C GLY A 41 -6.95 20.64 -3.54
N GLY A 42 -8.05 21.25 -3.09
CA GLY A 42 -8.31 22.67 -3.30
C GLY A 42 -7.26 23.57 -2.65
N MET A 43 -6.84 23.26 -1.42
CA MET A 43 -5.77 24.00 -0.74
C MET A 43 -4.43 23.90 -1.45
N ARG A 44 -4.07 22.72 -1.97
CA ARG A 44 -2.84 22.55 -2.74
C ARG A 44 -2.84 23.37 -4.02
N TRP A 45 -3.99 23.44 -4.70
CA TRP A 45 -4.14 24.32 -5.87
C TRP A 45 -4.03 25.80 -5.50
N LEU A 46 -4.73 26.25 -4.45
CA LEU A 46 -4.62 27.64 -3.95
C LEU A 46 -3.19 28.01 -3.55
N GLY A 47 -2.47 27.09 -2.90
CA GLY A 47 -1.08 27.28 -2.50
C GLY A 47 -0.09 27.33 -3.67
N ALA A 48 -0.45 26.81 -4.84
CA ALA A 48 0.38 26.85 -6.04
C ALA A 48 0.30 28.21 -6.78
N MET A 49 -0.67 29.06 -6.43
CA MET A 49 -0.79 30.40 -7.00
C MET A 49 0.29 31.34 -6.45
N PRO A 50 0.78 32.32 -7.23
CA PRO A 50 1.84 33.24 -6.78
C PRO A 50 1.40 34.05 -5.56
N SER A 51 1.85 33.66 -4.36
CA SER A 51 1.57 34.37 -3.12
C SER A 51 2.67 34.13 -2.09
N ILE A 52 2.90 35.10 -1.20
CA ILE A 52 3.90 35.02 -0.12
C ILE A 52 3.60 33.85 0.84
N SER A 53 2.32 33.51 1.02
CA SER A 53 1.86 32.39 1.85
C SER A 53 1.62 31.09 1.07
N GLY A 54 1.92 31.04 -0.23
CA GLY A 54 1.54 29.92 -1.11
C GLY A 54 2.10 28.57 -0.65
N PHE A 55 3.39 28.54 -0.31
CA PHE A 55 4.04 27.34 0.22
C PHE A 55 3.41 26.84 1.53
N ALA A 56 3.08 27.74 2.45
CA ALA A 56 2.43 27.36 3.71
C ALA A 56 1.04 26.75 3.49
N VAL A 57 0.25 27.34 2.57
CA VAL A 57 -1.07 26.81 2.21
C VAL A 57 -0.95 25.44 1.52
N LEU A 58 0.05 25.28 0.63
CA LEU A 58 0.32 24.00 -0.03
C LEU A 58 0.72 22.92 0.99
N PHE A 59 1.58 23.27 1.95
CA PHE A 59 2.01 22.36 3.00
C PHE A 59 0.86 21.96 3.93
N LEU A 60 -0.01 22.90 4.30
CA LEU A 60 -1.24 22.61 5.03
C LEU A 60 -2.16 21.67 4.24
N GLY A 61 -2.34 21.90 2.95
CA GLY A 61 -3.10 21.00 2.08
C GLY A 61 -2.51 19.59 2.05
N GLN A 62 -1.19 19.46 1.92
CA GLN A 62 -0.51 18.16 1.96
C GLN A 62 -0.68 17.45 3.32
N THR A 63 -0.67 18.22 4.41
CA THR A 63 -0.91 17.69 5.77
C THR A 63 -2.33 17.19 5.92
N MET A 64 -3.33 17.91 5.39
CA MET A 64 -4.72 17.47 5.38
C MET A 64 -4.92 16.21 4.53
N ALA A 65 -4.27 16.12 3.36
CA ALA A 65 -4.31 14.90 2.55
C ALA A 65 -3.74 13.69 3.32
N ALA A 66 -2.67 13.89 4.10
CA ALA A 66 -2.11 12.84 4.94
C ALA A 66 -3.06 12.40 6.07
N VAL A 67 -3.89 13.30 6.61
CA VAL A 67 -4.95 12.96 7.56
C VAL A 67 -6.09 12.19 6.87
N ALA A 68 -6.51 12.63 5.68
CA ALA A 68 -7.54 11.94 4.89
C ALA A 68 -7.14 10.49 4.57
N GLN A 69 -5.85 10.27 4.27
CA GLN A 69 -5.29 8.96 3.96
C GLN A 69 -5.57 7.91 5.05
N VAL A 70 -5.65 8.32 6.32
CA VAL A 70 -5.92 7.43 7.47
C VAL A 70 -7.31 6.80 7.40
N PHE A 71 -8.27 7.53 6.83
CA PHE A 71 -9.64 7.05 6.63
C PHE A 71 -9.81 6.26 5.34
N ILE A 72 -8.89 6.38 4.37
CA ILE A 72 -9.04 5.73 3.06
C ILE A 72 -8.34 4.36 3.03
N PHE A 73 -7.14 4.25 3.59
CA PHE A 73 -6.33 3.02 3.48
C PHE A 73 -6.90 1.81 4.25
N SER A 74 -7.74 2.03 5.26
CA SER A 74 -8.36 0.95 6.04
C SER A 74 -9.67 0.44 5.43
N VAL A 75 -10.19 1.10 4.38
CA VAL A 75 -11.50 0.82 3.77
C VAL A 75 -11.53 -0.44 2.91
N PRO A 76 -10.54 -0.74 2.03
CA PRO A 76 -10.65 -1.84 1.08
C PRO A 76 -11.04 -3.20 1.70
N PRO A 77 -10.38 -3.67 2.78
CA PRO A 77 -10.75 -4.94 3.39
C PRO A 77 -12.12 -4.89 4.10
N GLN A 78 -12.50 -3.74 4.66
CA GLN A 78 -13.78 -3.55 5.33
C GLN A 78 -14.93 -3.57 4.33
N LEU A 79 -14.77 -2.84 3.22
CA LEU A 79 -15.72 -2.80 2.13
C LEU A 79 -15.91 -4.20 1.54
N ALA A 80 -14.80 -4.91 1.28
CA ALA A 80 -14.85 -6.27 0.76
C ALA A 80 -15.64 -7.22 1.67
N VAL A 81 -15.37 -7.21 2.98
CA VAL A 81 -16.07 -8.09 3.94
C VAL A 81 -17.56 -7.74 4.10
N ALA A 82 -17.93 -6.47 3.98
CA ALA A 82 -19.31 -6.02 4.19
C ALA A 82 -20.21 -6.16 2.94
N TRP A 83 -19.63 -6.13 1.74
CA TRP A 83 -20.38 -6.08 0.47
C TRP A 83 -20.23 -7.29 -0.42
N PHE A 84 -19.19 -8.11 -0.24
CA PHE A 84 -18.90 -9.25 -1.10
C PHE A 84 -19.00 -10.58 -0.33
N PRO A 85 -19.37 -11.67 -1.01
CA PRO A 85 -19.39 -13.00 -0.42
C PRO A 85 -17.97 -13.48 -0.08
N GLU A 86 -17.84 -14.48 0.80
CA GLU A 86 -16.55 -14.89 1.39
C GLU A 86 -15.48 -15.33 0.38
N ASP A 87 -15.92 -15.85 -0.75
CA ASP A 87 -15.13 -16.36 -1.88
C ASP A 87 -14.65 -15.25 -2.84
N GLU A 88 -15.16 -14.02 -2.69
CA GLU A 88 -14.76 -12.86 -3.49
C GLU A 88 -14.12 -11.74 -2.65
N VAL A 89 -13.98 -11.93 -1.33
CA VAL A 89 -13.39 -10.90 -0.44
C VAL A 89 -11.95 -10.58 -0.82
N ASN A 90 -11.16 -11.58 -1.22
CA ASN A 90 -9.73 -11.37 -1.48
C ASN A 90 -9.53 -10.62 -2.80
N ILE A 91 -10.22 -11.01 -3.87
CA ILE A 91 -10.20 -10.28 -5.14
C ILE A 91 -10.76 -8.86 -4.99
N ALA A 92 -11.86 -8.65 -4.27
CA ALA A 92 -12.43 -7.32 -4.04
C ALA A 92 -11.45 -6.40 -3.28
N THR A 93 -10.78 -6.94 -2.25
CA THR A 93 -9.75 -6.22 -1.49
C THR A 93 -8.57 -5.86 -2.40
N SER A 94 -8.08 -6.82 -3.20
CA SER A 94 -6.97 -6.59 -4.14
C SER A 94 -7.28 -5.53 -5.18
N ILE A 95 -8.48 -5.54 -5.80
CA ILE A 95 -8.89 -4.52 -6.78
C ILE A 95 -8.86 -3.12 -6.15
N ALA A 96 -9.43 -2.97 -4.95
CA ALA A 96 -9.49 -1.70 -4.26
C ALA A 96 -8.10 -1.20 -3.81
N ILE A 97 -7.18 -2.10 -3.40
CA ILE A 97 -5.78 -1.73 -3.11
C ILE A 97 -5.05 -1.34 -4.40
N SER A 98 -5.23 -2.10 -5.48
CA SER A 98 -4.62 -1.82 -6.79
C SER A 98 -5.05 -0.46 -7.36
N ALA A 99 -6.28 -0.01 -7.10
CA ALA A 99 -6.75 1.30 -7.54
C ALA A 99 -5.88 2.46 -7.00
N ASN A 100 -5.36 2.35 -5.77
CA ASN A 100 -4.43 3.33 -5.22
C ASN A 100 -3.12 3.39 -6.02
N SER A 101 -2.55 2.22 -6.32
CA SER A 101 -1.30 2.09 -7.07
C SER A 101 -1.44 2.57 -8.52
N LEU A 102 -2.58 2.30 -9.16
CA LEU A 102 -2.90 2.82 -10.49
C LEU A 102 -2.96 4.35 -10.49
N GLY A 103 -3.60 4.96 -9.48
CA GLY A 103 -3.63 6.42 -9.34
C GLY A 103 -2.23 7.03 -9.21
N VAL A 104 -1.36 6.39 -8.43
CA VAL A 104 0.05 6.79 -8.31
C VAL A 104 0.78 6.62 -9.64
N GLY A 105 0.54 5.52 -10.37
CA GLY A 105 1.14 5.24 -11.69
C GLY A 105 0.76 6.26 -12.76
N VAL A 106 -0.49 6.72 -12.75
CA VAL A 106 -0.94 7.84 -13.59
C VAL A 106 -0.20 9.12 -13.22
N GLY A 107 0.00 9.40 -11.92
CA GLY A 107 0.80 10.53 -11.46
C GLY A 107 2.25 10.50 -11.95
N PHE A 108 2.91 9.34 -11.89
CA PHE A 108 4.27 9.14 -12.39
C PHE A 108 4.40 9.35 -13.89
N ALA A 109 3.40 8.95 -14.69
CA ALA A 109 3.39 9.19 -16.12
C ALA A 109 3.04 10.64 -16.46
N LEU A 110 2.01 11.20 -15.83
CA LEU A 110 1.47 12.51 -16.18
C LEU A 110 2.45 13.64 -15.83
N THR A 111 3.13 13.55 -14.68
CA THR A 111 3.95 14.67 -14.18
C THR A 111 5.09 15.05 -15.12
N PRO A 112 5.94 14.12 -15.62
CA PRO A 112 7.01 14.45 -16.56
C PRO A 112 6.50 14.83 -17.97
N LEU A 113 5.30 14.40 -18.35
CA LEU A 113 4.70 14.74 -19.65
C LEU A 113 4.12 16.16 -19.67
N VAL A 114 3.58 16.60 -18.54
CA VAL A 114 2.89 17.89 -18.41
C VAL A 114 3.83 18.99 -17.90
N VAL A 115 4.72 18.69 -16.96
CA VAL A 115 5.58 19.70 -16.32
C VAL A 115 6.89 19.79 -17.08
N LYS A 116 7.10 20.90 -17.80
CA LYS A 116 8.38 21.19 -18.46
C LYS A 116 9.11 22.30 -17.70
N SER A 117 10.44 22.23 -17.64
CA SER A 117 11.25 23.20 -16.90
C SER A 117 11.00 24.66 -17.34
N SER A 118 10.69 24.87 -18.62
CA SER A 118 10.41 26.20 -19.20
C SER A 118 9.02 26.77 -18.84
N THR A 119 8.03 25.94 -18.50
CA THR A 119 6.62 26.33 -18.26
C THR A 119 6.10 25.93 -16.87
N SER A 120 7.00 25.51 -15.98
CA SER A 120 6.70 25.03 -14.62
C SER A 120 5.82 25.95 -13.78
N SER A 121 5.92 27.27 -13.94
CA SER A 121 5.10 28.25 -13.22
C SER A 121 3.61 28.20 -13.58
N ILE A 122 3.26 27.65 -14.75
CA ILE A 122 1.89 27.50 -15.24
C ILE A 122 1.45 26.03 -15.15
N ASP A 123 2.36 25.10 -15.47
CA ASP A 123 2.07 23.67 -15.53
C ASP A 123 1.72 23.09 -14.15
N ILE A 124 2.44 23.51 -13.10
CA ILE A 124 2.24 22.98 -11.73
C ILE A 124 0.86 23.40 -11.17
N PRO A 125 0.44 24.68 -11.20
CA PRO A 125 -0.91 25.05 -10.78
C PRO A 125 -2.01 24.33 -11.58
N ASN A 126 -1.84 24.17 -12.89
CA ASN A 126 -2.83 23.48 -13.74
C ASN A 126 -2.96 21.99 -13.37
N LEU A 127 -1.84 21.31 -13.14
CA LEU A 127 -1.85 19.90 -12.71
C LEU A 127 -2.54 19.74 -11.35
N LEU A 128 -2.28 20.66 -10.41
CA LEU A 128 -2.93 20.65 -9.09
C LEU A 128 -4.43 21.00 -9.17
N LEU A 129 -4.84 21.85 -10.11
CA LEU A 129 -6.26 22.11 -10.39
C LEU A 129 -6.96 20.86 -10.88
N ILE A 130 -6.38 20.16 -11.86
CA ILE A 130 -6.91 18.88 -12.37
C ILE A 130 -7.03 17.87 -11.23
N GLN A 131 -6.00 17.74 -10.39
CA GLN A 131 -6.04 16.88 -9.22
C GLN A 131 -7.18 17.25 -8.25
N SER A 132 -7.40 18.54 -8.00
CA SER A 132 -8.49 19.03 -7.16
C SER A 132 -9.87 18.66 -7.75
N ILE A 133 -10.05 18.81 -9.06
CA ILE A 133 -11.30 18.44 -9.76
C ILE A 133 -11.56 16.94 -9.65
N ILE A 134 -10.53 16.10 -9.83
CA ILE A 134 -10.64 14.65 -9.68
C ILE A 134 -11.03 14.28 -8.23
N CYS A 135 -10.44 14.92 -7.22
CA CYS A 135 -10.80 14.67 -5.82
C CYS A 135 -12.26 15.05 -5.53
N LEU A 136 -12.74 16.16 -6.10
CA LEU A 136 -14.13 16.60 -5.96
C LEU A 136 -15.10 15.63 -6.66
N ALA A 137 -14.77 15.20 -7.88
CA ALA A 137 -15.55 14.21 -8.61
C ALA A 137 -15.65 12.88 -7.84
N ALA A 138 -14.53 12.41 -7.25
CA ALA A 138 -14.51 11.22 -6.40
C ALA A 138 -15.40 11.37 -5.17
N LEU A 139 -15.42 12.54 -4.51
CA LEU A 139 -16.32 12.82 -3.39
C LEU A 139 -17.79 12.69 -3.80
N VAL A 140 -18.17 13.27 -4.94
CA VAL A 140 -19.55 13.17 -5.48
C VAL A 140 -19.90 11.73 -5.81
N MET A 141 -19.00 10.98 -6.44
CA MET A 141 -19.21 9.56 -6.73
C MET A 141 -19.40 8.72 -5.47
N ILE A 142 -18.58 8.94 -4.44
CA ILE A 142 -18.69 8.26 -3.14
C ILE A 142 -20.04 8.58 -2.50
N TRP A 143 -20.46 9.84 -2.55
CA TRP A 143 -21.73 10.28 -1.97
C TRP A 143 -22.94 9.60 -2.64
N ILE A 144 -22.89 9.40 -3.95
CA ILE A 144 -23.92 8.69 -4.72
C ILE A 144 -23.85 7.17 -4.45
N ALA A 145 -22.66 6.57 -4.47
CA ALA A 145 -22.48 5.12 -4.35
C ALA A 145 -22.85 4.57 -2.97
N PHE A 146 -22.51 5.28 -1.88
CA PHE A 146 -22.81 4.87 -0.51
C PHE A 146 -24.25 5.16 -0.06
N GLN A 147 -25.20 5.32 -0.97
CA GLN A 147 -26.63 5.45 -0.61
C GLN A 147 -27.25 4.11 -0.18
N LYS A 148 -26.74 2.98 -0.68
CA LYS A 148 -27.27 1.64 -0.38
C LYS A 148 -26.58 1.02 0.85
N ARG A 149 -27.33 0.26 1.66
CA ARG A 149 -26.80 -0.46 2.83
C ARG A 149 -25.97 -1.68 2.41
N PRO A 150 -24.95 -2.09 3.19
CA PRO A 150 -24.17 -3.30 2.89
C PRO A 150 -25.09 -4.53 2.81
N SER A 151 -24.88 -5.35 1.78
CA SER A 151 -25.72 -6.53 1.50
C SER A 151 -25.50 -7.68 2.49
N TYR A 152 -24.32 -7.76 3.12
CA TYR A 152 -23.95 -8.84 4.01
C TYR A 152 -23.67 -8.30 5.42
N GLU A 153 -24.69 -8.33 6.29
CA GLU A 153 -24.55 -8.00 7.71
C GLU A 153 -23.81 -9.13 8.44
N LYS A 154 -22.48 -9.13 8.39
CA LYS A 154 -21.71 -9.88 9.38
C LYS A 154 -21.56 -9.03 10.64
N HIS A 155 -22.19 -9.52 11.71
CA HIS A 155 -21.96 -9.04 13.06
C HIS A 155 -20.45 -9.14 13.32
N THR A 156 -19.75 -8.01 13.28
CA THR A 156 -18.45 -7.93 13.96
C THR A 156 -18.73 -8.26 15.42
N PRO A 157 -17.95 -9.10 16.10
CA PRO A 157 -18.20 -9.39 17.50
C PRO A 157 -18.07 -8.09 18.31
N SER A 158 -19.21 -7.48 18.59
CA SER A 158 -19.37 -6.35 19.49
C SER A 158 -19.14 -6.88 20.90
N GLY A 159 -17.91 -6.81 21.42
CA GLY A 159 -17.71 -7.27 22.80
C GLY A 159 -16.31 -7.31 23.37
N MET A 160 -15.25 -7.01 22.62
CA MET A 160 -13.90 -7.01 23.19
C MET A 160 -13.24 -5.65 23.07
N ASP A 161 -12.63 -5.20 24.16
CA ASP A 161 -11.95 -3.92 24.25
C ASP A 161 -10.83 -3.86 23.20
N THR A 162 -10.93 -2.91 22.26
CA THR A 162 -10.02 -2.80 21.10
C THR A 162 -8.57 -2.62 21.55
N ALA A 163 -8.36 -1.97 22.70
CA ALA A 163 -7.05 -1.75 23.29
C ALA A 163 -6.41 -3.05 23.82
N GLU A 164 -7.20 -3.92 24.45
CA GLU A 164 -6.72 -5.19 25.00
C GLU A 164 -6.35 -6.18 23.89
N GLN A 165 -7.18 -6.29 22.85
CA GLN A 165 -6.87 -7.11 21.67
C GLN A 165 -5.59 -6.65 20.98
N SER A 166 -5.42 -5.34 20.84
CA SER A 166 -4.23 -4.73 20.23
C SER A 166 -2.96 -5.01 21.04
N ALA A 167 -3.03 -4.87 22.37
CA ALA A 167 -1.91 -5.16 23.26
C ALA A 167 -1.53 -6.65 23.26
N LYS A 168 -2.52 -7.55 23.18
CA LYS A 168 -2.29 -9.00 23.08
C LYS A 168 -1.64 -9.36 21.75
N LEU A 169 -2.10 -8.77 20.65
CA LEU A 169 -1.57 -9.00 19.31
C LEU A 169 -0.10 -8.55 19.19
N LEU A 170 0.23 -7.36 19.70
CA LEU A 170 1.59 -6.82 19.67
C LEU A 170 2.60 -7.60 20.54
N LYS A 171 2.14 -8.47 21.45
CA LYS A 171 3.00 -9.37 22.24
C LYS A 171 3.28 -10.70 21.53
N GLN A 172 2.55 -11.04 20.47
CA GLN A 172 2.73 -12.31 19.78
C GLN A 172 3.93 -12.24 18.82
N LYS A 173 4.88 -13.16 18.99
CA LYS A 173 6.12 -13.23 18.18
C LYS A 173 5.83 -13.35 16.69
N ASP A 174 4.86 -14.17 16.31
CA ASP A 174 4.44 -14.35 14.92
C ASP A 174 3.93 -13.04 14.30
N PHE A 175 3.20 -12.22 15.08
CA PHE A 175 2.70 -10.93 14.60
C PHE A 175 3.84 -9.94 14.41
N ILE A 176 4.80 -9.89 15.34
CA ILE A 176 5.98 -9.02 15.24
C ILE A 176 6.81 -9.36 14.00
N TYR A 177 7.00 -10.65 13.69
CA TYR A 177 7.73 -11.06 12.48
C TYR A 177 7.01 -10.64 11.20
N ILE A 178 5.69 -10.83 11.10
CA ILE A 178 4.89 -10.36 9.96
C ILE A 178 4.95 -8.83 9.86
N LEU A 179 4.82 -8.13 10.99
CA LEU A 179 4.84 -6.67 11.07
C LEU A 179 6.17 -6.11 10.56
N ALA A 180 7.28 -6.69 11.01
CA ALA A 180 8.62 -6.30 10.60
C ALA A 180 8.87 -6.63 9.12
N ALA A 181 8.50 -7.83 8.66
CA ALA A 181 8.67 -8.23 7.27
C ALA A 181 7.87 -7.34 6.30
N PHE A 182 6.59 -7.10 6.61
CA PHE A 182 5.75 -6.21 5.82
C PHE A 182 6.26 -4.77 5.84
N GLY A 183 6.71 -4.30 7.00
CA GLY A 183 7.34 -2.99 7.15
C GLY A 183 8.53 -2.86 6.20
N ILE A 184 9.46 -3.81 6.21
CA ILE A 184 10.64 -3.76 5.34
C ILE A 184 10.24 -3.80 3.85
N VAL A 185 9.33 -4.70 3.47
CA VAL A 185 8.89 -4.84 2.07
C VAL A 185 8.21 -3.56 1.57
N MET A 186 7.19 -3.07 2.28
CA MET A 186 6.46 -1.87 1.89
C MET A 186 7.35 -0.63 1.94
N GLY A 187 8.19 -0.51 2.98
CA GLY A 187 9.07 0.63 3.14
C GLY A 187 10.17 0.67 2.07
N GLY A 188 10.73 -0.49 1.71
CA GLY A 188 11.68 -0.60 0.61
C GLY A 188 11.07 -0.34 -0.75
N GLN A 189 9.82 -0.77 -0.96
CA GLN A 189 9.06 -0.41 -2.16
C GLN A 189 8.88 1.11 -2.26
N CYS A 190 8.51 1.76 -1.16
CA CYS A 190 8.40 3.22 -1.09
C CYS A 190 9.74 3.92 -1.38
N ALA A 191 10.85 3.38 -0.84
CA ALA A 191 12.19 3.92 -1.06
C ALA A 191 12.64 3.79 -2.51
N ILE A 192 12.48 2.61 -3.14
CA ILE A 192 12.81 2.40 -4.55
C ILE A 192 11.95 3.28 -5.46
N ALA A 193 10.65 3.37 -5.21
CA ALA A 193 9.77 4.22 -6.01
C ALA A 193 10.11 5.71 -5.91
N THR A 194 10.50 6.18 -4.72
CA THR A 194 10.84 7.60 -4.48
C THR A 194 12.20 7.96 -5.06
N LEU A 195 13.19 7.08 -4.90
CA LEU A 195 14.59 7.32 -5.27
C LEU A 195 14.95 6.68 -6.61
N LEU A 196 13.96 6.26 -7.41
CA LEU A 196 14.17 5.55 -8.67
C LEU A 196 15.11 6.32 -9.62
N ALA A 197 14.88 7.63 -9.74
CA ALA A 197 15.72 8.52 -10.53
C ALA A 197 17.16 8.57 -10.00
N GLN A 198 17.35 8.70 -8.69
CA GLN A 198 18.67 8.76 -8.05
C GLN A 198 19.43 7.43 -8.13
N ILE A 199 18.70 6.30 -8.21
CA ILE A 199 19.29 4.97 -8.35
C ILE A 199 19.77 4.73 -9.79
N ILE A 200 19.01 5.16 -10.80
CA ILE A 200 19.21 4.75 -12.21
C ILE A 200 19.95 5.82 -13.04
N ILE A 201 19.69 7.11 -12.83
CA ILE A 201 20.24 8.17 -13.69
C ILE A 201 21.77 8.27 -13.59
N PRO A 202 22.40 8.37 -12.40
CA PRO A 202 23.86 8.52 -12.30
C PRO A 202 24.67 7.39 -12.97
N PRO A 203 24.33 6.10 -12.79
CA PRO A 203 25.13 5.02 -13.38
C PRO A 203 24.84 4.76 -14.85
N LEU A 204 23.60 4.98 -15.32
CA LEU A 204 23.17 4.58 -16.66
C LEU A 204 22.96 5.76 -17.63
N HIS A 205 23.04 7.00 -17.15
CA HIS A 205 22.91 8.23 -17.94
C HIS A 205 21.62 8.28 -18.77
N VAL A 206 20.50 7.85 -18.17
CA VAL A 206 19.20 7.74 -18.83
C VAL A 206 18.37 9.02 -18.59
N ASP A 207 17.50 9.34 -19.54
CA ASP A 207 16.61 10.50 -19.47
C ASP A 207 15.53 10.37 -18.36
N GLU A 208 15.13 11.50 -17.78
CA GLU A 208 14.11 11.57 -16.73
C GLU A 208 12.74 11.05 -17.21
N THR A 209 12.43 11.26 -18.50
CA THR A 209 11.18 10.78 -19.11
C THR A 209 11.09 9.25 -19.10
N PHE A 210 12.21 8.56 -19.35
CA PHE A 210 12.29 7.10 -19.30
C PHE A 210 12.09 6.60 -17.87
N ILE A 211 12.67 7.26 -16.87
CA ILE A 211 12.48 6.89 -15.46
C ILE A 211 11.02 7.04 -15.05
N GLY A 212 10.37 8.15 -15.44
CA GLY A 212 8.94 8.36 -15.17
C GLY A 212 8.07 7.28 -15.81
N LEU A 213 8.35 6.92 -17.08
CA LEU A 213 7.64 5.86 -17.78
C LEU A 213 7.90 4.47 -17.18
N LEU A 214 9.14 4.18 -16.78
CA LEU A 214 9.50 2.93 -16.10
C LEU A 214 8.76 2.81 -14.76
N GLY A 215 8.76 3.87 -13.94
CA GLY A 215 8.03 3.91 -12.68
C GLY A 215 6.53 3.72 -12.87
N SER A 216 5.95 4.32 -13.92
CA SER A 216 4.55 4.10 -14.28
C SER A 216 4.29 2.65 -14.69
N ALA A 217 5.12 2.08 -15.58
CA ALA A 217 4.98 0.71 -16.05
C ALA A 217 5.09 -0.32 -14.92
N MET A 218 6.00 -0.10 -13.96
CA MET A 218 6.10 -0.88 -12.73
C MET A 218 4.76 -0.90 -11.99
N LEU A 219 4.21 0.29 -11.70
CA LEU A 219 2.97 0.44 -10.93
C LEU A 219 1.75 -0.21 -11.61
N PHE A 220 1.65 -0.10 -12.94
CA PHE A 220 0.60 -0.77 -13.71
C PHE A 220 0.74 -2.31 -13.66
N ALA A 221 1.95 -2.82 -13.88
CA ALA A 221 2.22 -4.26 -13.82
C ALA A 221 1.97 -4.83 -12.41
N GLY A 222 2.43 -4.14 -11.37
CA GLY A 222 2.20 -4.51 -9.98
C GLY A 222 0.72 -4.51 -9.60
N SER A 223 -0.04 -3.52 -10.07
CA SER A 223 -1.49 -3.45 -9.84
C SER A 223 -2.22 -4.67 -10.40
N PHE A 224 -1.83 -5.14 -11.59
CA PHE A 224 -2.38 -6.35 -12.20
C PHE A 224 -2.00 -7.62 -11.41
N ALA A 225 -0.75 -7.71 -10.95
CA ALA A 225 -0.27 -8.84 -10.15
C ALA A 225 -0.95 -8.94 -8.78
N SER A 226 -1.28 -7.81 -8.15
CA SER A 226 -2.07 -7.75 -6.90
C SER A 226 -3.46 -8.38 -7.06
N VAL A 227 -4.15 -8.09 -8.18
CA VAL A 227 -5.47 -8.69 -8.48
C VAL A 227 -5.35 -10.18 -8.75
N LEU A 228 -4.34 -10.59 -9.54
CA LEU A 228 -4.11 -12.00 -9.84
C LEU A 228 -3.75 -12.80 -8.58
N ALA A 229 -2.96 -12.22 -7.67
CA ALA A 229 -2.65 -12.81 -6.38
C ALA A 229 -3.90 -12.97 -5.51
N GLY A 230 -4.79 -11.98 -5.48
CA GLY A 230 -6.08 -12.07 -4.79
C GLY A 230 -6.96 -13.21 -5.31
N TYR A 231 -7.12 -13.29 -6.63
CA TYR A 231 -7.87 -14.37 -7.29
C TYR A 231 -7.25 -15.76 -7.04
N TYR A 232 -5.92 -15.87 -7.11
CA TYR A 232 -5.21 -17.11 -6.81
C TYR A 232 -5.42 -17.56 -5.36
N LEU A 233 -5.44 -16.61 -4.42
CA LEU A 233 -5.67 -16.89 -2.99
C LEU A 233 -7.12 -17.31 -2.70
N ASP A 234 -8.10 -16.72 -3.39
CA ASP A 234 -9.50 -17.15 -3.29
C ASP A 234 -9.68 -18.64 -3.68
N LYS A 235 -8.97 -19.10 -4.71
CA LYS A 235 -9.07 -20.50 -5.16
C LYS A 235 -8.22 -21.48 -4.37
N THR A 236 -6.97 -21.13 -4.07
CA THR A 236 -6.01 -22.08 -3.51
C THR A 236 -6.01 -22.10 -1.98
N LEU A 237 -6.40 -21.00 -1.33
CA LEU A 237 -6.31 -20.79 0.12
C LEU A 237 -4.89 -20.99 0.69
N LYS A 238 -3.86 -20.99 -0.17
CA LYS A 238 -2.45 -21.24 0.16
C LYS A 238 -1.72 -19.95 0.58
N TYR A 239 -2.30 -19.21 1.52
CA TYR A 239 -1.83 -17.89 1.96
C TYR A 239 -0.35 -17.88 2.40
N ARG A 240 0.07 -18.92 3.13
CA ARG A 240 1.44 -19.06 3.65
C ARG A 240 2.47 -19.26 2.54
N GLU A 241 2.20 -20.18 1.62
CA GLU A 241 3.15 -20.55 0.56
C GLU A 241 3.36 -19.37 -0.37
N LEU A 242 2.27 -18.70 -0.77
CA LEU A 242 2.34 -17.53 -1.64
C LEU A 242 3.09 -16.36 -0.99
N SER A 243 2.80 -16.05 0.28
CA SER A 243 3.46 -14.92 0.95
C SER A 243 4.97 -15.15 1.10
N ARG A 244 5.40 -16.39 1.38
CA ARG A 244 6.82 -16.75 1.47
C ARG A 244 7.51 -16.72 0.11
N SER A 245 6.89 -17.30 -0.93
CA SER A 245 7.47 -17.29 -2.28
C SER A 245 7.62 -15.86 -2.81
N LEU A 246 6.62 -15.00 -2.62
CA LEU A 246 6.69 -13.60 -3.01
C LEU A 246 7.79 -12.86 -2.24
N SER A 247 7.92 -13.04 -0.92
CA SER A 247 9.01 -12.42 -0.15
C SER A 247 10.40 -12.82 -0.66
N LEU A 248 10.58 -14.08 -1.05
CA LEU A 248 11.83 -14.57 -1.64
C LEU A 248 12.09 -13.94 -3.01
N ILE A 249 11.08 -13.87 -3.88
CA ILE A 249 11.19 -13.24 -5.21
C ILE A 249 11.56 -11.75 -5.07
N ILE A 250 10.95 -11.03 -4.13
CA ILE A 250 11.27 -9.62 -3.85
C ILE A 250 12.76 -9.48 -3.49
N ALA A 251 13.28 -10.31 -2.59
CA ALA A 251 14.69 -10.26 -2.23
C ALA A 251 15.63 -10.58 -3.42
N LEU A 252 15.29 -11.59 -4.22
CA LEU A 252 16.08 -11.99 -5.40
C LEU A 252 16.09 -10.92 -6.50
N THR A 253 14.95 -10.27 -6.75
CA THR A 253 14.86 -9.18 -7.73
C THR A 253 15.68 -7.96 -7.31
N LEU A 254 15.79 -7.67 -6.01
CA LEU A 254 16.65 -6.62 -5.49
C LEU A 254 18.15 -6.95 -5.59
N VAL A 255 18.53 -8.20 -5.36
CA VAL A 255 19.89 -8.69 -5.68
C VAL A 255 20.16 -8.51 -7.18
N GLY A 256 19.21 -8.90 -8.03
CA GLY A 256 19.28 -8.72 -9.48
C GLY A 256 19.39 -7.25 -9.91
N LEU A 257 18.73 -6.33 -9.20
CA LEU A 257 18.83 -4.89 -9.44
C LEU A 257 20.25 -4.40 -9.12
N LEU A 258 20.79 -4.76 -7.95
CA LEU A 258 22.13 -4.38 -7.54
C LEU A 258 23.19 -4.89 -8.54
N THR A 259 23.11 -6.16 -8.95
CA THR A 259 24.06 -6.73 -9.91
C THR A 259 23.90 -6.14 -11.30
N SER A 260 22.68 -5.87 -11.76
CA SER A 260 22.43 -5.26 -13.08
C SER A 260 22.98 -3.84 -13.17
N ILE A 261 22.87 -3.09 -12.08
CA ILE A 261 23.46 -1.75 -11.94
C ILE A 261 25.00 -1.85 -12.00
N GLU A 262 25.62 -2.78 -11.27
CA GLU A 262 27.09 -2.98 -11.31
C GLU A 262 27.62 -3.39 -12.68
N ILE A 263 26.86 -4.19 -13.43
CA ILE A 263 27.21 -4.60 -14.81
C ILE A 263 26.94 -3.47 -15.82
N GLY A 264 26.17 -2.45 -15.46
CA GLY A 264 25.75 -1.38 -16.37
C GLY A 264 24.71 -1.83 -17.41
N SER A 265 23.93 -2.88 -17.11
CA SER A 265 22.93 -3.42 -18.04
C SER A 265 21.57 -2.76 -17.83
N LEU A 266 21.17 -1.89 -18.75
CA LEU A 266 19.84 -1.24 -18.74
C LEU A 266 18.70 -2.29 -18.75
N ALA A 267 18.81 -3.31 -19.60
CA ALA A 267 17.79 -4.36 -19.68
C ALA A 267 17.66 -5.15 -18.37
N GLY A 268 18.78 -5.44 -17.72
CA GLY A 268 18.78 -6.09 -16.40
C GLY A 268 18.09 -5.25 -15.33
N VAL A 269 18.36 -3.93 -15.32
CA VAL A 269 17.71 -2.98 -14.39
C VAL A 269 16.20 -2.94 -14.61
N VAL A 270 15.73 -2.83 -15.86
CA VAL A 270 14.30 -2.80 -16.17
C VAL A 270 13.61 -4.09 -15.71
N ILE A 271 14.19 -5.26 -16.00
CA ILE A 271 13.63 -6.56 -15.60
C ILE A 271 13.59 -6.68 -14.07
N ALA A 272 14.66 -6.29 -13.39
CA ALA A 272 14.75 -6.36 -11.94
C ALA A 272 13.75 -5.42 -11.25
N CYS A 273 13.64 -4.18 -11.71
CA CYS A 273 12.65 -3.20 -11.23
C CYS A 273 11.22 -3.69 -11.44
N MET A 274 10.89 -4.18 -12.64
CA MET A 274 9.56 -4.73 -12.92
C MET A 274 9.25 -5.96 -12.06
N GLY A 275 10.18 -6.90 -11.94
CA GLY A 275 10.02 -8.08 -11.09
C GLY A 275 9.83 -7.74 -9.61
N PHE A 276 10.59 -6.76 -9.12
CA PHE A 276 10.51 -6.27 -7.74
C PHE A 276 9.11 -5.70 -7.44
N ASP A 277 8.61 -4.80 -8.29
CA ASP A 277 7.33 -4.15 -8.04
C ASP A 277 6.14 -5.10 -8.25
N LEU A 278 6.23 -5.99 -9.25
CA LEU A 278 5.26 -7.05 -9.49
C LEU A 278 5.09 -7.95 -8.27
N ALA A 279 6.20 -8.42 -7.69
CA ALA A 279 6.17 -9.27 -6.51
C ALA A 279 5.76 -8.50 -5.24
N SER A 280 6.20 -7.26 -5.08
CA SER A 280 5.87 -6.42 -3.91
C SER A 280 4.38 -6.08 -3.85
N TYR A 281 3.75 -5.74 -4.98
CA TYR A 281 2.32 -5.49 -5.03
C TYR A 281 1.48 -6.76 -4.87
N ALA A 282 1.92 -7.90 -5.40
CA ALA A 282 1.26 -9.18 -5.14
C ALA A 282 1.33 -9.58 -3.66
N PHE A 283 2.41 -9.20 -2.96
CA PHE A 283 2.63 -9.52 -1.55
C PHE A 283 1.65 -8.78 -0.62
N PHE A 284 1.26 -7.54 -0.97
CA PHE A 284 0.42 -6.69 -0.12
C PHE A 284 -0.96 -7.28 0.22
N PRO A 285 -1.81 -7.70 -0.74
CA PRO A 285 -3.08 -8.34 -0.40
C PRO A 285 -2.85 -9.72 0.22
N ALA A 286 -1.82 -10.45 -0.21
CA ALA A 286 -1.52 -11.79 0.30
C ALA A 286 -1.21 -11.80 1.81
N ILE A 287 -0.40 -10.85 2.27
CA ILE A 287 -0.02 -10.76 3.67
C ILE A 287 -1.16 -10.29 4.57
N ILE A 288 -2.02 -9.38 4.10
CA ILE A 288 -3.21 -8.94 4.83
C ILE A 288 -4.15 -10.13 5.07
N GLN A 289 -4.37 -10.94 4.03
CA GLN A 289 -5.23 -12.12 4.13
C GLN A 289 -4.59 -13.20 5.00
N PHE A 290 -3.30 -13.47 4.83
CA PHE A 290 -2.55 -14.39 5.68
C PHE A 290 -2.63 -14.00 7.17
N THR A 291 -2.46 -12.71 7.48
CA THR A 291 -2.54 -12.18 8.84
C THR A 291 -3.97 -12.28 9.39
N GLY A 292 -4.97 -11.94 8.58
CA GLY A 292 -6.37 -12.04 8.97
C GLY A 292 -6.83 -13.48 9.23
N GLU A 293 -6.22 -14.48 8.59
CA GLU A 293 -6.50 -15.89 8.86
C GLU A 293 -5.69 -16.45 10.04
N LEU A 294 -4.46 -15.97 10.25
CA LEU A 294 -3.59 -16.42 11.34
C LEU A 294 -4.09 -15.98 12.72
N PHE A 295 -4.64 -14.77 12.82
CA PHE A 295 -5.08 -14.17 14.09
C PHE A 295 -6.60 -14.21 14.30
N TYR A 296 -7.31 -15.09 13.60
CA TYR A 296 -8.74 -15.30 13.85
C TYR A 296 -8.98 -15.75 15.31
N PRO A 297 -10.01 -15.26 16.03
CA PRO A 297 -11.16 -14.45 15.59
C PRO A 297 -10.99 -12.93 15.75
N ILE A 298 -9.76 -12.40 15.84
CA ILE A 298 -9.55 -10.94 15.96
C ILE A 298 -10.08 -10.25 14.70
N ASN A 299 -10.73 -9.10 14.89
CA ASN A 299 -11.23 -8.28 13.79
C ASN A 299 -10.08 -7.94 12.82
N LYS A 300 -10.20 -8.31 11.53
CA LYS A 300 -9.19 -8.12 10.49
C LYS A 300 -8.71 -6.66 10.34
N ILE A 301 -9.50 -5.69 10.82
CA ILE A 301 -9.19 -4.26 10.81
C ILE A 301 -7.93 -3.94 11.64
N ILE A 302 -7.83 -4.51 12.84
CA ILE A 302 -6.75 -4.20 13.79
C ILE A 302 -5.37 -4.60 13.24
N PRO A 303 -5.10 -5.87 12.89
CA PRO A 303 -3.80 -6.28 12.35
C PRO A 303 -3.46 -5.56 11.04
N THR A 304 -4.44 -5.35 10.15
CA THR A 304 -4.23 -4.63 8.89
C THR A 304 -3.81 -3.19 9.13
N GLY A 305 -4.45 -2.51 10.09
CA GLY A 305 -4.09 -1.14 10.46
C GLY A 305 -2.67 -1.03 10.99
N TYR A 306 -2.25 -1.97 11.84
CA TYR A 306 -0.87 -2.04 12.35
C TYR A 306 0.13 -2.34 11.23
N LEU A 307 -0.17 -3.24 10.30
CA LEU A 307 0.69 -3.52 9.15
C LEU A 307 0.92 -2.26 8.31
N ILE A 308 -0.15 -1.57 7.90
CA ILE A 308 -0.03 -0.33 7.11
C ILE A 308 0.72 0.75 7.90
N SER A 309 0.54 0.81 9.23
CA SER A 309 1.30 1.73 10.09
C SER A 309 2.78 1.42 10.09
N ALA A 310 3.17 0.15 10.26
CA ALA A 310 4.55 -0.29 10.19
C ALA A 310 5.17 0.02 8.83
N GLY A 311 4.46 -0.26 7.74
CA GLY A 311 4.87 0.08 6.37
C GLY A 311 5.11 1.57 6.16
N ASN A 312 4.21 2.43 6.65
CA ASN A 312 4.39 3.88 6.53
C ASN A 312 5.58 4.40 7.36
N ILE A 313 5.82 3.84 8.56
CA ILE A 313 6.97 4.22 9.41
C ILE A 313 8.26 3.79 8.75
N SER A 314 8.36 2.53 8.33
CA SER A 314 9.53 1.99 7.66
C SER A 314 9.77 2.68 6.32
N GLY A 315 8.73 3.08 5.59
CA GLY A 315 8.86 3.85 4.35
C GLY A 315 9.57 5.18 4.56
N VAL A 316 9.14 5.98 5.54
CA VAL A 316 9.83 7.25 5.85
C VAL A 316 11.25 7.00 6.30
N LEU A 317 11.46 6.01 7.18
CA LEU A 317 12.77 5.70 7.72
C LEU A 317 13.74 5.22 6.63
N LEU A 318 13.31 4.31 5.75
CA LEU A 318 14.14 3.79 4.67
C LEU A 318 14.41 4.84 3.59
N VAL A 319 13.40 5.63 3.19
CA VAL A 319 13.60 6.76 2.26
C VAL A 319 14.64 7.74 2.83
N ALA A 320 14.50 8.13 4.10
CA ALA A 320 15.42 9.06 4.75
C ALA A 320 16.84 8.50 4.88
N LEU A 321 16.98 7.24 5.30
CA LEU A 321 18.28 6.57 5.41
C LEU A 321 18.97 6.42 4.05
N MET A 322 18.22 6.05 3.02
CA MET A 322 18.77 5.94 1.68
C MET A 322 19.17 7.30 1.10
N SER A 323 18.35 8.34 1.32
CA SER A 323 18.68 9.70 0.89
C SER A 323 19.91 10.25 1.61
N TRP A 324 20.08 9.96 2.90
CA TRP A 324 21.27 10.40 3.63
C TRP A 324 22.53 9.61 3.25
N GLY A 325 22.37 8.33 2.90
CA GLY A 325 23.46 7.50 2.41
C GLY A 325 23.85 7.76 0.94
N GLU A 326 23.20 8.72 0.27
CA GLU A 326 23.56 9.14 -1.08
C GLU A 326 24.97 9.76 -1.08
N ASN A 327 25.86 9.18 -1.87
CA ASN A 327 27.22 9.69 -2.03
C ASN A 327 27.47 10.17 -3.46
N THR A 328 27.25 11.47 -3.69
CA THR A 328 27.36 12.12 -5.01
C THR A 328 28.77 12.06 -5.62
N ASN A 329 29.80 11.74 -4.81
CA ASN A 329 31.19 11.66 -5.29
C ASN A 329 31.53 10.34 -5.99
N ASN A 330 30.68 9.32 -5.91
CA ASN A 330 30.89 8.03 -6.56
C ASN A 330 30.01 7.90 -7.82
N MET A 331 30.52 7.21 -8.86
CA MET A 331 29.73 6.88 -10.08
C MET A 331 28.44 6.10 -9.76
N PHE A 332 28.44 5.34 -8.66
CA PHE A 332 27.24 4.71 -8.10
C PHE A 332 26.85 5.38 -6.78
N SER A 333 26.07 6.46 -6.85
CA SER A 333 25.73 7.28 -5.68
C SER A 333 24.90 6.52 -4.63
N MET A 334 24.17 5.48 -5.03
CA MET A 334 23.25 4.72 -4.15
C MET A 334 23.69 3.27 -3.85
N ARG A 335 24.95 2.88 -4.11
CA ARG A 335 25.38 1.47 -3.97
C ARG A 335 25.23 0.92 -2.54
N LEU A 336 25.75 1.65 -1.55
CA LEU A 336 25.68 1.23 -0.14
C LEU A 336 24.24 1.21 0.39
N PRO A 337 23.43 2.27 0.20
CA PRO A 337 22.00 2.26 0.53
C PRO A 337 21.24 1.07 -0.07
N LEU A 338 21.46 0.78 -1.36
CA LEU A 338 20.79 -0.31 -2.06
C LEU A 338 21.23 -1.68 -1.53
N ALA A 339 22.52 -1.86 -1.22
CA ALA A 339 23.02 -3.09 -0.60
C ALA A 339 22.43 -3.32 0.80
N CYS A 340 22.34 -2.27 1.63
CA CYS A 340 21.68 -2.33 2.94
C CYS A 340 20.19 -2.71 2.80
N LEU A 341 19.49 -2.16 1.80
CA LEU A 341 18.11 -2.52 1.52
C LEU A 341 17.97 -3.99 1.11
N THR A 342 18.85 -4.50 0.26
CA THR A 342 18.88 -5.90 -0.15
C THR A 342 19.06 -6.83 1.05
N ILE A 343 19.96 -6.50 1.98
CA ILE A 343 20.16 -7.26 3.23
C ILE A 343 18.89 -7.23 4.09
N ALA A 344 18.25 -6.06 4.22
CA ALA A 344 17.00 -5.94 4.96
C ALA A 344 15.89 -6.81 4.34
N MET A 345 15.79 -6.86 3.01
CA MET A 345 14.81 -7.72 2.32
C MET A 345 15.07 -9.21 2.52
N LEU A 346 16.33 -9.64 2.49
CA LEU A 346 16.70 -11.02 2.83
C LEU A 346 16.32 -11.35 4.28
N ALA A 347 16.52 -10.41 5.21
CA ALA A 347 16.07 -10.56 6.60
C ALA A 347 14.53 -10.65 6.69
N SER A 348 13.79 -9.87 5.89
CA SER A 348 12.33 -9.94 5.82
C SER A 348 11.84 -11.31 5.38
N THR A 349 12.51 -11.92 4.39
CA THR A 349 12.23 -13.28 3.93
C THR A 349 12.48 -14.27 5.06
N PHE A 350 13.61 -14.18 5.76
CA PHE A 350 13.89 -15.04 6.91
C PHE A 350 12.80 -14.94 8.00
N MET A 351 12.35 -13.73 8.34
CA MET A 351 11.25 -13.51 9.29
C MET A 351 9.96 -14.18 8.83
N MET A 352 9.61 -14.09 7.54
CA MET A 352 8.42 -14.74 6.96
C MET A 352 8.48 -16.27 7.03
N TYR A 353 9.66 -16.88 6.94
CA TYR A 353 9.83 -18.33 7.12
C TYR A 353 9.66 -18.78 8.58
N GLN A 354 9.94 -17.91 9.55
CA GLN A 354 9.79 -18.23 10.98
C GLN A 354 8.34 -18.25 11.46
N VAL A 355 7.41 -17.65 10.71
CA VAL A 355 5.98 -17.64 11.06
C VAL A 355 5.39 -19.03 10.88
N LYS A 356 5.07 -19.73 11.99
CA LYS A 356 4.61 -21.13 11.98
C LYS A 356 3.14 -21.36 12.41
N GLY A 357 2.40 -20.34 12.86
CA GLY A 357 1.05 -20.53 13.43
C GLY A 357 -0.02 -21.16 12.51
N ALA A 358 -0.99 -21.87 13.09
CA ALA A 358 -1.95 -22.70 12.35
C ALA A 358 -3.01 -21.86 11.59
N LEU A 359 -3.40 -22.32 10.38
CA LEU A 359 -4.43 -21.69 9.55
C LEU A 359 -5.79 -22.38 9.79
N HIS A 360 -6.51 -21.93 10.81
CA HIS A 360 -7.70 -22.63 11.32
C HIS A 360 -8.87 -22.69 10.32
N ARG A 361 -9.11 -21.65 9.53
CA ARG A 361 -10.22 -21.61 8.56
C ARG A 361 -9.90 -22.34 7.26
N THR A 362 -8.65 -22.32 6.82
CA THR A 362 -8.19 -23.11 5.66
C THR A 362 -8.34 -24.59 5.96
N ALA A 363 -8.00 -25.04 7.18
CA ALA A 363 -8.19 -26.42 7.59
C ALA A 363 -9.68 -26.83 7.58
N GLN A 364 -10.58 -25.97 8.07
CA GLN A 364 -12.03 -26.23 8.02
C GLN A 364 -12.61 -26.21 6.59
N LYS A 365 -12.19 -25.28 5.72
CA LYS A 365 -12.63 -25.24 4.32
C LYS A 365 -12.08 -26.41 3.51
N GLN A 366 -10.82 -26.80 3.73
CA GLN A 366 -10.23 -27.98 3.09
C GLN A 366 -10.92 -29.27 3.54
N SER A 367 -11.29 -29.40 4.82
CA SER A 367 -12.06 -30.57 5.27
C SER A 367 -13.46 -30.62 4.66
N VAL A 368 -14.14 -29.49 4.49
CA VAL A 368 -15.46 -29.43 3.82
C VAL A 368 -15.32 -29.78 2.35
N ILE A 369 -14.34 -29.21 1.64
CA ILE A 369 -14.09 -29.50 0.22
C ILE A 369 -13.77 -30.99 0.03
N GLN A 370 -12.89 -31.57 0.87
CA GLN A 370 -12.58 -33.00 0.85
C GLN A 370 -13.79 -33.88 1.15
N CYS A 371 -14.67 -33.48 2.07
CA CYS A 371 -15.92 -34.21 2.29
C CYS A 371 -16.86 -34.16 1.08
N THR A 372 -16.97 -33.02 0.38
CA THR A 372 -17.79 -32.92 -0.84
C THR A 372 -17.22 -33.69 -2.03
N THR A 373 -15.90 -33.72 -2.23
CA THR A 373 -15.28 -34.52 -3.30
C THR A 373 -15.20 -36.02 -3.00
N ALA A 374 -15.30 -36.43 -1.73
CA ALA A 374 -15.42 -37.84 -1.36
C ALA A 374 -16.86 -38.38 -1.51
N LEU A 375 -17.85 -37.50 -1.67
CA LEU A 375 -19.27 -37.83 -1.84
C LEU A 375 -19.75 -37.76 -3.31
N SER A 376 -18.90 -37.24 -4.21
CA SER A 376 -19.09 -37.22 -5.68
C SER A 376 -18.28 -38.33 -6.34
#